data_AF-A0A3L6E9A7-F1
#
_entry.id   AF-A0A3L6E9A7-F1
#
_cell.length_a   1.000
_cell.length_b   1.000
_cell.length_c   1.000
_cell.angle_alpha   90.00
_cell.angle_beta   90.00
_cell.angle_gamma   90.00
#
_symmetry.space_group_name_H-M   'P 1'
#
loop_
_entity.id
_entity.type
_entity.pdbx_description
1 polymer ?
#
loop_
_entity_poly.entity_id
_entity_poly.type
_entity_poly.pdbx_seq_one_letter_code
_entity_poly.pdbx_strand_id
1 'polypeptide(L)'
;MDEHSPEIVPVNSPALDPDPDQEPQSSESGEEGDRGGPRPPESLSDKLPLPPADLNLYRAAVALRLLLLAAFFRYRVAHPARGAPWLWLAALACELCLALAWLLAQLPKQSPTSRETHLDRLASRYDKDDGEPPSPSRLGSVDVLVTAAGAGAEPPLAAANTVLSVLAADYPARRLACYVSDDGADLLLFEALFDAAGFARRWVPFCRRHAVEPRAPELYFARGVDYLRDKAAPSFVKERRAMKARKVPEDGWVMSDGTPWPGNNTRDHPAMIQVLLGHPGDQVHHGVYWFTGNELPRLLYVSREKKPGFQHHTKAGALNALLRVSALLTNGSYVLNC
;
A
#
# COMPACT_ATOMS: atom_id res chain seq x y z
N MET A 1 -2.25 35.63 -38.39
CA MET A 1 -3.04 36.85 -38.15
C MET A 1 -3.43 36.84 -36.69
N ASP A 2 -2.45 36.66 -35.79
CA ASP A 2 -1.45 37.66 -35.35
C ASP A 2 -2.16 38.58 -34.33
N GLU A 3 -1.74 38.75 -33.09
CA GLU A 3 -0.36 38.92 -32.60
C GLU A 3 -0.31 38.70 -31.08
N HIS A 4 0.82 38.16 -30.61
CA HIS A 4 1.29 38.21 -29.22
C HIS A 4 1.75 39.63 -28.88
N SER A 5 1.50 40.12 -27.66
CA SER A 5 2.57 40.69 -26.81
C SER A 5 2.12 41.06 -25.39
N PRO A 6 3.06 41.09 -24.42
CA PRO A 6 2.82 40.89 -23.00
C PRO A 6 2.87 42.19 -22.18
N GLU A 7 2.21 42.18 -21.02
CA GLU A 7 2.18 43.31 -20.09
C GLU A 7 3.36 43.28 -19.11
N ILE A 8 3.89 44.48 -18.85
CA ILE A 8 5.22 44.79 -18.30
C ILE A 8 5.13 45.01 -16.77
N VAL A 9 6.05 44.40 -16.02
CA VAL A 9 6.26 44.61 -14.58
C VAL A 9 7.05 45.91 -14.36
N PRO A 10 6.66 46.82 -13.45
CA PRO A 10 7.50 47.95 -13.08
C PRO A 10 8.49 47.61 -11.96
N VAL A 11 9.71 48.06 -12.20
CA VAL A 11 10.94 47.98 -11.39
C VAL A 11 10.93 49.02 -10.26
N ASN A 12 11.44 48.61 -9.09
CA ASN A 12 11.74 49.43 -7.90
C ASN A 12 12.62 50.65 -8.17
N SER A 13 12.42 51.73 -7.40
CA SER A 13 13.43 52.63 -6.80
C SER A 13 12.72 53.81 -6.09
N PRO A 14 13.37 54.56 -5.17
CA PRO A 14 14.29 54.18 -4.09
C PRO A 14 13.84 54.74 -2.72
N ALA A 15 14.60 54.42 -1.67
CA ALA A 15 14.42 54.77 -0.27
C ALA A 15 14.35 56.29 0.03
N LEU A 16 13.54 56.63 1.03
CA LEU A 16 13.55 57.90 1.76
C LEU A 16 13.92 57.60 3.22
N ASP A 17 15.05 58.11 3.67
CA ASP A 17 15.43 58.16 5.09
C ASP A 17 14.56 59.20 5.84
N PRO A 18 14.25 58.93 7.12
CA PRO A 18 14.21 60.04 8.08
C PRO A 18 15.06 59.77 9.33
N ASP A 19 15.90 60.77 9.59
CA ASP A 19 16.39 61.41 10.82
C ASP A 19 16.72 60.58 12.09
N PRO A 20 17.90 60.81 12.71
CA PRO A 20 18.42 60.04 13.82
C PRO A 20 18.05 60.72 15.14
N ASP A 21 16.96 60.29 15.78
CA ASP A 21 16.74 60.54 17.22
C ASP A 21 15.59 59.66 17.72
N GLN A 22 15.87 58.36 17.86
CA GLN A 22 15.07 57.47 18.70
C GLN A 22 15.96 56.42 19.36
N GLU A 23 16.07 56.50 20.68
CA GLU A 23 16.77 55.54 21.53
C GLU A 23 16.23 54.11 21.30
N PRO A 24 17.08 53.12 21.01
CA PRO A 24 16.62 51.75 20.82
C PRO A 24 16.29 51.08 22.17
N GLN A 25 15.02 50.75 22.36
CA GLN A 25 14.58 49.80 23.38
C GLN A 25 15.11 48.40 23.05
N SER A 26 15.69 47.77 24.07
CA SER A 26 16.37 46.49 24.09
C SER A 26 15.58 45.34 23.44
N SER A 27 16.08 44.83 22.31
CA SER A 27 15.88 43.45 21.88
C SER A 27 17.18 42.68 22.12
N GLU A 28 17.19 41.78 23.09
CA GLU A 28 18.23 40.76 23.24
C GLU A 28 18.17 39.81 22.04
N SER A 29 18.81 40.20 20.93
CA SER A 29 19.30 39.24 19.95
C SER A 29 20.65 38.74 20.46
N GLY A 30 20.63 37.60 21.15
CA GLY A 30 21.85 36.84 21.39
C GLY A 30 22.43 36.41 20.05
N GLU A 31 23.42 37.15 19.55
CA GLU A 31 24.41 36.64 18.61
C GLU A 31 25.19 35.52 19.32
N GLU A 32 24.65 34.31 19.33
CA GLU A 32 25.45 33.12 19.57
C GLU A 32 26.22 32.81 18.29
N GLY A 33 27.51 33.14 18.35
CA GLY A 33 28.46 32.92 17.28
C GLY A 33 28.36 31.51 16.67
N ASP A 34 28.57 31.48 15.36
CA ASP A 34 28.78 30.32 14.52
C ASP A 34 29.85 29.39 15.11
N ARG A 35 29.44 28.54 16.06
CA ARG A 35 30.16 27.31 16.39
C ARG A 35 29.81 26.35 15.28
N GLY A 36 30.77 26.10 14.39
CA GLY A 36 30.75 25.08 13.34
C GLY A 36 30.59 23.65 13.88
N GLY A 37 29.45 23.39 14.52
CA GLY A 37 28.92 22.05 14.74
C GLY A 37 28.14 21.62 13.49
N PRO A 38 28.09 20.31 13.19
CA PRO A 38 27.28 19.82 12.08
C PRO A 38 25.81 20.23 12.31
N ARG A 39 25.21 20.90 11.31
CA ARG A 39 23.78 21.23 11.32
C ARG A 39 22.98 19.96 11.66
N PRO A 40 21.94 20.05 12.53
CA PRO A 40 21.12 18.90 12.85
C PRO A 40 20.56 18.30 11.55
N PRO A 41 20.52 16.97 11.42
CA PRO A 41 20.08 16.35 10.20
C PRO A 41 18.63 16.74 9.91
N GLU A 42 18.34 17.08 8.65
CA GLU A 42 16.99 17.43 8.23
C GLU A 42 15.99 16.30 8.54
N SER A 43 14.77 16.68 8.90
CA SER A 43 13.68 15.75 9.18
C SER A 43 13.24 15.04 7.90
N LEU A 44 13.04 13.73 7.98
CA LEU A 44 12.50 12.92 6.88
C LEU A 44 10.97 12.96 6.82
N SER A 45 10.33 13.38 7.92
CA SER A 45 8.89 13.53 8.01
C SER A 45 8.54 14.60 9.02
N ASP A 46 7.54 15.43 8.71
CA ASP A 46 7.08 16.50 9.57
C ASP A 46 5.61 16.30 9.95
N LYS A 47 5.25 16.70 11.17
CA LYS A 47 3.84 16.77 11.59
C LYS A 47 3.28 18.11 11.12
N LEU A 48 2.26 18.06 10.27
CA LEU A 48 1.61 19.26 9.77
C LEU A 48 0.63 19.78 10.84
N PRO A 49 0.74 21.05 11.28
CA PRO A 49 -0.24 21.65 12.15
C PRO A 49 -1.56 21.80 11.38
N LEU A 50 -2.67 21.39 12.00
CA LEU A 50 -3.99 21.65 11.45
C LEU A 50 -4.40 23.10 11.72
N PRO A 51 -5.13 23.75 10.80
CA PRO A 51 -5.66 25.08 11.05
C PRO A 51 -6.44 25.11 12.36
N PRO A 52 -6.09 25.99 13.33
CA PRO A 52 -6.70 25.99 14.65
C PRO A 52 -8.20 26.32 14.59
N ALA A 53 -8.62 27.11 13.59
CA ALA A 53 -10.02 27.46 13.38
C ALA A 53 -10.90 26.22 13.13
N ASP A 54 -10.49 25.34 12.21
CA ASP A 54 -11.25 24.15 11.84
C ASP A 54 -11.34 23.15 13.00
N LEU A 55 -10.22 22.96 13.73
CA LEU A 55 -10.17 22.07 14.88
C LEU A 55 -11.03 22.59 16.04
N ASN A 56 -10.98 23.89 16.32
CA ASN A 56 -11.79 24.49 17.37
C ASN A 56 -13.28 24.47 17.02
N LEU A 57 -13.65 24.70 15.77
CA LEU A 57 -15.03 24.57 15.29
C LEU A 57 -15.55 23.15 15.46
N TYR A 58 -14.74 22.14 15.08
CA TYR A 58 -15.08 20.74 15.29
C TYR A 58 -15.28 20.41 16.78
N ARG A 59 -14.37 20.85 17.65
CA ARG A 59 -14.47 20.64 19.10
C ARG A 59 -15.70 21.30 19.70
N ALA A 60 -16.01 22.53 19.28
CA ALA A 60 -17.22 23.24 19.70
C ALA A 60 -18.49 22.49 19.27
N ALA A 61 -18.54 21.97 18.04
CA ALA A 61 -19.67 21.18 17.56
C ALA A 61 -19.85 19.88 18.36
N VAL A 62 -18.76 19.20 18.72
CA VAL A 62 -18.81 18.01 19.59
C VAL A 62 -19.31 18.37 21.00
N ALA A 63 -18.81 19.45 21.59
CA ALA A 63 -19.28 19.95 22.88
C ALA A 63 -20.77 20.32 22.86
N LEU A 64 -21.23 21.03 21.83
CA LEU A 64 -22.64 21.34 21.65
C LEU A 64 -23.50 20.07 21.56
N ARG A 65 -23.05 19.06 20.81
CA ARG A 65 -23.76 17.77 20.71
C ARG A 65 -23.81 17.02 22.04
N LEU A 66 -22.76 17.10 22.85
CA LEU A 66 -22.76 16.54 24.21
C LEU A 66 -23.80 17.24 25.11
N LEU A 67 -23.89 18.57 25.03
CA LEU A 67 -24.91 19.33 25.77
C LEU A 67 -26.33 18.94 25.34
N LEU A 68 -26.57 18.81 24.03
CA LEU A 68 -27.86 18.39 23.50
C LEU A 68 -28.21 16.95 23.91
N LEU A 69 -27.25 16.03 23.91
CA LEU A 69 -27.44 14.66 24.39
C LEU A 69 -27.76 14.62 25.90
N ALA A 70 -27.05 15.41 26.71
CA ALA A 70 -27.32 15.50 28.14
C ALA A 70 -28.74 16.07 28.40
N ALA A 71 -29.14 17.10 27.66
CA ALA A 71 -30.49 17.65 27.72
C ALA A 71 -31.55 16.64 27.27
N PHE A 72 -31.29 15.88 26.21
CA PHE A 72 -32.14 14.80 25.71
C PHE A 72 -32.36 13.73 26.78
N PHE A 73 -31.31 13.18 27.39
CA PHE A 73 -31.44 12.17 28.42
C PHE A 73 -32.13 12.70 29.67
N ARG A 74 -31.83 13.94 30.08
CA ARG A 74 -32.53 14.59 31.20
C ARG A 74 -34.03 14.69 30.92
N TYR A 75 -34.42 15.14 29.72
CA TYR A 75 -35.82 15.21 29.32
C TYR A 75 -36.46 13.82 29.28
N ARG A 76 -35.75 12.82 28.74
CA ARG A 76 -36.23 11.45 28.61
C ARG A 76 -36.53 10.80 29.96
N VAL A 77 -35.65 10.99 30.95
CA VAL A 77 -35.83 10.50 32.32
C VAL A 77 -36.95 11.24 33.07
N ALA A 78 -37.11 12.55 32.84
CA ALA A 78 -38.16 13.35 33.47
C ALA A 78 -39.58 13.05 32.94
N HIS A 79 -39.70 12.55 31.69
CA HIS A 79 -40.98 12.25 31.05
C HIS A 79 -41.09 10.76 30.66
N PRO A 80 -41.27 9.85 31.65
CA PRO A 80 -41.40 8.43 31.38
C PRO A 80 -42.75 8.08 30.76
N ALA A 81 -42.76 7.11 29.84
CA ALA A 81 -44.01 6.62 29.23
C ALA A 81 -44.72 5.65 30.17
N ARG A 82 -45.63 6.18 30.99
CA ARG A 82 -46.36 5.42 32.02
C ARG A 82 -47.24 4.29 31.47
N GLY A 83 -47.67 4.36 30.21
CA GLY A 83 -48.48 3.32 29.57
C GLY A 83 -47.69 2.08 29.12
N ALA A 84 -46.36 2.13 29.05
CA ALA A 84 -45.52 1.02 28.61
C ALA A 84 -44.11 1.11 29.24
N PRO A 85 -43.97 0.85 30.55
CA PRO A 85 -42.72 1.10 31.29
C PRO A 85 -41.55 0.24 30.80
N TRP A 86 -41.80 -1.02 30.44
CA TRP A 86 -40.74 -1.93 29.97
C TRP A 86 -40.20 -1.56 28.58
N LEU A 87 -41.08 -1.16 27.65
CA LEU A 87 -40.66 -0.66 26.34
C LEU A 87 -39.87 0.65 26.48
N TRP A 88 -40.29 1.53 27.39
CA TRP A 88 -39.58 2.76 27.69
C TRP A 88 -38.17 2.50 28.27
N LEU A 89 -38.05 1.57 29.22
CA LEU A 89 -36.76 1.18 29.79
C LEU A 89 -35.83 0.56 28.73
N ALA A 90 -36.35 -0.33 27.89
CA ALA A 90 -35.57 -0.94 26.80
C ALA A 90 -35.09 0.11 25.79
N ALA A 91 -35.95 1.06 25.41
CA ALA A 91 -35.58 2.16 24.53
C ALA A 91 -34.51 3.06 25.16
N LEU A 92 -34.67 3.43 26.43
CA LEU A 92 -33.69 4.25 27.16
C LEU A 92 -32.32 3.55 27.26
N ALA A 93 -32.31 2.25 27.53
CA ALA A 93 -31.07 1.46 27.56
C ALA A 93 -30.39 1.43 26.19
N CYS A 94 -31.15 1.25 25.11
CA CYS A 94 -30.62 1.29 23.74
C CYS A 94 -30.04 2.67 23.38
N GLU A 95 -30.78 3.75 23.68
CA GLU A 95 -30.33 5.13 23.47
C GLU A 95 -29.04 5.42 24.26
N LEU A 96 -28.95 4.99 25.52
CA LEU A 96 -27.76 5.14 26.35
C LEU A 96 -26.56 4.41 25.76
N CYS A 97 -26.73 3.17 25.30
CA CYS A 97 -25.68 2.40 24.64
C CYS A 97 -25.19 3.10 23.36
N LEU A 98 -26.10 3.63 22.53
CA LEU A 98 -25.74 4.38 21.32
C LEU A 98 -24.99 5.69 21.65
N ALA A 99 -25.42 6.41 22.68
CA ALA A 99 -24.76 7.64 23.11
C ALA A 99 -23.35 7.36 23.66
N LEU A 100 -23.19 6.28 24.44
CA LEU A 100 -21.88 5.84 24.93
C LEU A 100 -20.96 5.41 23.78
N ALA A 101 -21.47 4.62 22.83
CA ALA A 101 -20.72 4.22 21.64
C ALA A 101 -20.27 5.43 20.82
N TRP A 102 -21.15 6.43 20.65
CA TRP A 102 -20.80 7.68 19.99
C TRP A 102 -19.73 8.45 20.76
N LEU A 103 -19.86 8.61 22.08
CA LEU A 103 -18.88 9.31 22.92
C LEU A 103 -17.49 8.66 22.81
N LEU A 104 -17.43 7.33 22.96
CA LEU A 104 -16.18 6.57 22.83
C LEU A 104 -15.57 6.73 21.43
N ALA A 105 -16.39 6.78 20.38
CA ALA A 105 -15.92 7.03 19.02
C ALA A 105 -15.43 8.48 18.77
N GLN A 106 -15.80 9.45 19.61
CA GLN A 106 -15.34 10.84 19.50
C GLN A 106 -13.97 11.06 20.13
N LEU A 107 -13.59 10.32 21.17
CA LEU A 107 -12.34 10.56 21.91
C LEU A 107 -11.09 10.48 21.02
N PRO A 108 -10.91 9.46 20.15
CA PRO A 108 -9.73 9.39 19.28
C PRO A 108 -9.68 10.52 18.24
N LYS A 109 -10.82 11.12 17.90
CA LYS A 109 -10.95 12.15 16.87
C LYS A 109 -10.62 13.56 17.39
N GLN A 110 -10.36 13.73 18.68
CA GLN A 110 -10.08 15.04 19.30
C GLN A 110 -8.68 15.59 18.99
N SER A 111 -7.75 14.74 18.55
CA SER A 111 -6.38 15.12 18.22
C SER A 111 -5.95 14.54 16.86
N PRO A 112 -6.58 14.97 15.76
CA PRO A 112 -6.14 14.56 14.43
C PRO A 112 -4.69 15.03 14.18
N THR A 113 -3.90 14.18 13.54
CA THR A 113 -2.50 14.46 13.19
C THR A 113 -2.32 14.24 11.70
N SER A 114 -1.85 15.26 11.00
CA SER A 114 -1.41 15.14 9.60
C SER A 114 0.11 15.03 9.55
N ARG A 115 0.66 14.33 8.55
CA ARG A 115 2.09 14.12 8.37
C ARG A 115 2.47 14.29 6.90
N GLU A 116 3.62 14.88 6.68
CA GLU A 116 4.28 14.97 5.37
C GLU A 116 5.57 14.16 5.40
N THR A 117 5.94 13.59 4.26
CA THR A 117 7.16 12.77 4.10
C THR A 117 8.01 13.32 2.97
N HIS A 118 9.30 13.48 3.21
CA HIS A 118 10.24 14.10 2.28
C HIS A 118 11.12 13.03 1.61
N LEU A 119 10.69 12.54 0.44
CA LEU A 119 11.38 11.47 -0.28
C LEU A 119 12.76 11.90 -0.80
N ASP A 120 12.93 13.16 -1.19
CA ASP A 120 14.21 13.68 -1.68
C ASP A 120 15.30 13.65 -0.60
N ARG A 121 14.91 13.98 0.65
CA ARG A 121 15.78 13.88 1.83
C ARG A 121 16.12 12.44 2.18
N LEU A 122 15.19 11.51 1.95
CA LEU A 122 15.42 10.08 2.14
C LEU A 122 16.44 9.55 1.12
N ALA A 123 16.24 9.86 -0.17
CA ALA A 123 17.12 9.46 -1.26
C ALA A 123 18.53 10.01 -1.07
N SER A 124 18.67 11.32 -0.85
CA SER A 124 19.97 11.96 -0.59
C SER A 124 20.72 11.44 0.63
N ARG A 125 20.03 10.81 1.59
CA ARG A 125 20.65 10.27 2.81
C ARG A 125 21.02 8.80 2.71
N TYR A 126 20.18 7.98 2.06
CA TYR A 126 20.32 6.51 2.05
C TYR A 126 20.62 5.92 0.68
N ASP A 127 20.41 6.68 -0.38
CA ASP A 127 20.55 6.26 -1.77
C ASP A 127 21.50 7.20 -2.53
N LYS A 128 22.64 7.50 -1.89
CA LYS A 128 23.66 8.37 -2.46
C LYS A 128 24.37 7.69 -3.62
N ASP A 129 24.28 8.28 -4.80
CA ASP A 129 25.21 8.05 -5.90
C ASP A 129 26.52 8.81 -5.62
N ASP A 130 27.32 8.30 -4.68
CA ASP A 130 28.62 8.89 -4.29
C ASP A 130 29.74 8.71 -5.36
N GLY A 131 29.38 8.57 -6.64
CA GLY A 131 30.33 8.31 -7.74
C GLY A 131 30.74 6.84 -7.88
N GLU A 132 31.66 6.57 -8.81
CA GLU A 132 32.15 5.22 -9.11
C GLU A 132 33.23 4.76 -8.11
N PRO A 133 33.13 3.53 -7.56
CA PRO A 133 32.07 2.55 -7.81
C PRO A 133 30.78 2.85 -7.03
N PRO A 134 29.59 2.56 -7.61
CA PRO A 134 28.31 2.84 -6.97
C PRO A 134 28.25 2.14 -5.60
N SER A 135 28.10 2.95 -4.56
CA SER A 135 27.95 2.41 -3.21
C SER A 135 26.58 1.73 -3.08
N PRO A 136 26.49 0.54 -2.44
CA PRO A 136 25.22 -0.15 -2.33
C PRO A 136 24.24 0.68 -1.51
N SER A 137 23.04 0.89 -2.05
CA SER A 137 21.92 1.56 -1.37
C SER A 137 21.83 1.11 0.08
N ARG A 138 21.68 2.04 1.03
CA ARG A 138 21.60 1.75 2.48
C ARG A 138 20.17 1.56 2.99
N LEU A 139 19.19 1.55 2.09
CA LEU A 139 17.79 1.33 2.41
C LEU A 139 17.55 -0.05 3.05
N GLY A 140 16.54 -0.21 3.90
CA GLY A 140 16.22 -1.53 4.48
C GLY A 140 15.76 -2.53 3.41
N SER A 141 15.92 -3.83 3.62
CA SER A 141 15.22 -4.82 2.78
C SER A 141 13.73 -4.86 3.13
N VAL A 142 12.88 -5.03 2.13
CA VAL A 142 11.43 -5.06 2.24
C VAL A 142 10.89 -6.33 1.59
N ASP A 143 10.19 -7.15 2.38
CA ASP A 143 9.46 -8.31 1.88
C ASP A 143 7.98 -7.98 1.81
N VAL A 144 7.39 -8.10 0.62
CA VAL A 144 5.97 -7.87 0.37
C VAL A 144 5.25 -9.21 0.35
N LEU A 145 4.24 -9.36 1.19
CA LEU A 145 3.43 -10.57 1.33
C LEU A 145 2.07 -10.35 0.67
N VAL A 146 1.72 -11.23 -0.27
CA VAL A 146 0.44 -11.25 -0.98
C VAL A 146 -0.24 -12.56 -0.65
N THR A 147 -1.42 -12.52 -0.02
CA THR A 147 -2.22 -13.74 0.20
C THR A 147 -3.30 -13.84 -0.86
N ALA A 148 -3.22 -14.85 -1.72
CA ALA A 148 -4.24 -15.09 -2.72
C ALA A 148 -5.46 -15.80 -2.11
N ALA A 149 -6.67 -15.41 -2.54
CA ALA A 149 -7.92 -16.02 -2.10
C ALA A 149 -8.25 -17.35 -2.82
N GLY A 150 -7.44 -17.72 -3.83
CA GLY A 150 -7.65 -18.89 -4.69
C GLY A 150 -8.43 -18.56 -5.96
N ALA A 151 -8.22 -19.33 -7.03
CA ALA A 151 -8.75 -19.08 -8.38
C ALA A 151 -10.28 -19.13 -8.46
N GLY A 152 -10.93 -19.82 -7.50
CA GLY A 152 -12.39 -19.87 -7.39
C GLY A 152 -13.02 -18.60 -6.81
N ALA A 153 -12.30 -17.91 -5.91
CA ALA A 153 -12.78 -16.70 -5.24
C ALA A 153 -12.47 -15.44 -6.05
N GLU A 154 -11.26 -15.34 -6.61
CA GLU A 154 -10.80 -14.21 -7.40
C GLU A 154 -10.12 -14.67 -8.69
N PRO A 155 -10.21 -13.90 -9.80
CA PRO A 155 -9.52 -14.27 -11.02
C PRO A 155 -8.00 -14.21 -10.80
N PRO A 156 -7.22 -15.22 -11.24
CA PRO A 156 -5.76 -15.22 -11.11
C PRO A 156 -5.07 -13.98 -11.71
N LEU A 157 -5.69 -13.37 -12.72
CA LEU A 157 -5.24 -12.12 -13.32
C LEU A 157 -5.21 -10.95 -12.33
N ALA A 158 -6.13 -10.89 -11.37
CA ALA A 158 -6.11 -9.85 -10.33
C ALA A 158 -4.88 -9.98 -9.44
N ALA A 159 -4.57 -11.20 -8.99
CA ALA A 159 -3.36 -11.48 -8.22
C ALA A 159 -2.09 -11.16 -9.04
N ALA A 160 -2.05 -11.55 -10.32
CA ALA A 160 -0.95 -11.23 -11.22
C ALA A 160 -0.73 -9.70 -11.37
N ASN A 161 -1.80 -8.90 -11.51
CA ASN A 161 -1.69 -7.44 -11.58
C ASN A 161 -1.13 -6.83 -10.29
N THR A 162 -1.57 -7.31 -9.12
CA THR A 162 -1.02 -6.88 -7.83
C THR A 162 0.46 -7.19 -7.74
N VAL A 163 0.85 -8.42 -8.10
CA VAL A 163 2.26 -8.84 -8.10
C VAL A 163 3.09 -8.00 -9.07
N LEU A 164 2.60 -7.74 -10.29
CA LEU A 164 3.29 -6.90 -11.27
C LEU A 164 3.46 -5.46 -10.77
N SER A 165 2.46 -4.92 -10.08
CA SER A 165 2.55 -3.60 -9.45
C SER A 165 3.62 -3.56 -8.35
N VAL A 166 3.72 -4.63 -7.53
CA VAL A 166 4.74 -4.77 -6.48
C VAL A 166 6.13 -4.89 -7.10
N LEU A 167 6.33 -5.78 -8.08
CA LEU A 167 7.62 -5.98 -8.74
C LEU A 167 8.11 -4.71 -9.48
N ALA A 168 7.17 -3.87 -9.92
CA ALA A 168 7.47 -2.61 -10.56
C ALA A 168 7.71 -1.47 -9.58
N ALA A 169 7.65 -1.67 -8.26
CA ALA A 169 7.86 -0.63 -7.24
C ALA A 169 9.24 0.07 -7.36
N ASP A 170 9.30 1.33 -6.93
CA ASP A 170 10.47 2.20 -7.07
C ASP A 170 11.35 2.00 -5.86
N TYR A 171 12.02 0.85 -5.89
CA TYR A 171 12.86 0.37 -4.82
C TYR A 171 14.01 -0.45 -5.41
N PRO A 172 15.19 -0.44 -4.78
CA PRO A 172 16.31 -1.25 -5.25
C PRO A 172 15.92 -2.73 -5.36
N ALA A 173 16.09 -3.32 -6.55
CA ALA A 173 15.61 -4.65 -6.85
C ALA A 173 16.14 -5.74 -5.89
N ARG A 174 17.40 -5.63 -5.46
CA ARG A 174 18.01 -6.56 -4.48
C ARG A 174 17.41 -6.45 -3.08
N ARG A 175 16.75 -5.32 -2.77
CA ARG A 175 16.15 -5.02 -1.47
C ARG A 175 14.65 -5.23 -1.44
N LEU A 176 14.03 -5.62 -2.56
CA LEU A 176 12.60 -5.94 -2.64
C LEU A 176 12.42 -7.42 -2.97
N ALA A 177 11.58 -8.11 -2.21
CA ALA A 177 11.12 -9.45 -2.55
C ALA A 177 9.59 -9.52 -2.40
N CYS A 178 8.95 -10.25 -3.30
CA CYS A 178 7.51 -10.48 -3.31
C CYS A 178 7.24 -11.96 -3.04
N TYR A 179 6.40 -12.21 -2.03
CA TYR A 179 5.96 -13.53 -1.63
C TYR A 179 4.47 -13.66 -1.89
N VAL A 180 4.06 -14.67 -2.65
CA VAL A 180 2.65 -14.96 -2.89
C VAL A 180 2.31 -16.26 -2.18
N SER A 181 1.43 -16.18 -1.19
CA SER A 181 0.86 -17.37 -0.55
C SER A 181 -0.41 -17.79 -1.27
N ASP A 182 -0.44 -19.06 -1.65
CA ASP A 182 -1.60 -19.73 -2.19
C ASP A 182 -2.05 -20.80 -1.20
N ASP A 183 -3.11 -20.51 -0.46
CA ASP A 183 -3.71 -21.49 0.46
C ASP A 183 -4.54 -22.55 -0.31
N GLY A 184 -4.94 -22.28 -1.55
CA GLY A 184 -5.72 -23.21 -2.37
C GLY A 184 -4.87 -24.31 -3.01
N ALA A 185 -3.57 -24.07 -3.17
CA ALA A 185 -2.68 -24.87 -4.02
C ALA A 185 -3.25 -24.99 -5.45
N ASP A 186 -3.76 -23.87 -5.98
CA ASP A 186 -4.45 -23.81 -7.27
C ASP A 186 -3.45 -23.71 -8.43
N LEU A 187 -3.42 -24.73 -9.31
CA LEU A 187 -2.53 -24.70 -10.49
C LEU A 187 -2.77 -23.45 -11.37
N LEU A 188 -4.01 -23.01 -11.52
CA LEU A 188 -4.32 -21.82 -12.33
C LEU A 188 -3.64 -20.55 -11.79
N LEU A 189 -3.56 -20.41 -10.47
CA LEU A 189 -2.88 -19.27 -9.86
C LEU A 189 -1.38 -19.38 -10.07
N PHE A 190 -0.83 -20.59 -9.89
CA PHE A 190 0.57 -20.85 -10.15
C PHE A 190 0.97 -20.54 -11.60
N GLU A 191 0.24 -21.05 -12.60
CA GLU A 191 0.46 -20.76 -14.03
C GLU A 191 0.37 -19.25 -14.30
N ALA A 192 -0.63 -18.57 -13.75
CA ALA A 192 -0.80 -17.13 -13.95
C ALA A 192 0.38 -16.32 -13.36
N LEU A 193 0.91 -16.73 -12.20
CA LEU A 193 2.08 -16.09 -11.58
C LEU A 193 3.37 -16.39 -12.36
N PHE A 194 3.50 -17.60 -12.92
CA PHE A 194 4.62 -17.96 -13.78
C PHE A 194 4.64 -17.10 -15.05
N ASP A 195 3.50 -16.95 -15.73
CA ASP A 195 3.35 -16.06 -16.89
C ASP A 195 3.57 -14.59 -16.51
N ALA A 196 3.06 -14.16 -15.36
CA ALA A 196 3.30 -12.82 -14.84
C ALA A 196 4.79 -12.55 -14.57
N ALA A 197 5.55 -13.54 -14.07
CA ALA A 197 6.99 -13.42 -13.90
C ALA A 197 7.70 -13.24 -15.26
N GLY A 198 7.26 -13.95 -16.29
CA GLY A 198 7.74 -13.76 -17.66
C GLY A 198 7.41 -12.37 -18.23
N PHE A 199 6.20 -11.87 -17.97
CA PHE A 199 5.78 -10.53 -18.38
C PHE A 199 6.51 -9.41 -17.60
N ALA A 200 6.79 -9.62 -16.31
CA ALA A 200 7.48 -8.67 -15.45
C ALA A 200 8.84 -8.25 -16.01
N ARG A 201 9.54 -9.17 -16.70
CA ARG A 201 10.82 -8.89 -17.38
C ARG A 201 10.73 -7.78 -18.43
N ARG A 202 9.56 -7.55 -19.02
CA ARG A 202 9.30 -6.44 -19.96
C ARG A 202 8.64 -5.25 -19.27
N TRP A 203 7.68 -5.53 -18.40
CA TRP A 203 6.87 -4.51 -17.73
C TRP A 203 7.67 -3.66 -16.73
N VAL A 204 8.50 -4.28 -15.88
CA VAL A 204 9.24 -3.56 -14.83
C VAL A 204 10.24 -2.54 -15.42
N PRO A 205 11.09 -2.87 -16.41
CA PRO A 205 11.95 -1.88 -17.04
C PRO A 205 11.17 -0.75 -17.73
N PHE A 206 10.03 -1.08 -18.36
CA PHE A 206 9.15 -0.10 -18.98
C PHE A 206 8.59 0.89 -17.93
N CYS A 207 8.08 0.38 -16.81
CA CYS A 207 7.56 1.21 -15.72
C CYS A 207 8.62 2.14 -15.14
N ARG A 208 9.84 1.62 -14.90
CA ARG A 208 10.95 2.42 -14.36
C ARG A 208 11.42 3.49 -15.33
N ARG A 209 11.53 3.18 -16.63
CA ARG A 209 12.01 4.12 -17.66
C ARG A 209 11.03 5.27 -17.92
N HIS A 210 9.72 4.99 -17.84
CA HIS A 210 8.68 5.94 -18.20
C HIS A 210 7.90 6.48 -16.99
N ALA A 211 8.36 6.21 -15.76
CA ALA A 211 7.68 6.59 -14.52
C ALA A 211 6.17 6.30 -14.55
N VAL A 212 5.80 5.07 -14.94
CA VAL A 212 4.41 4.69 -15.20
C VAL A 212 3.61 4.63 -13.90
N GLU A 213 2.46 5.31 -13.89
CA GLU A 213 1.47 5.25 -12.82
C GLU A 213 0.06 5.08 -13.40
N PRO A 214 -0.77 4.13 -12.93
CA PRO A 214 -0.50 3.16 -11.87
C PRO A 214 0.37 2.01 -12.41
N ARG A 215 1.08 1.31 -11.52
CA ARG A 215 2.01 0.24 -11.94
C ARG A 215 1.34 -1.09 -12.24
N ALA A 216 0.06 -1.23 -11.89
CA ALA A 216 -0.76 -2.37 -12.28
C ALA A 216 -1.14 -2.23 -13.77
N PRO A 217 -0.74 -3.16 -14.65
CA PRO A 217 -0.91 -3.02 -16.10
C PRO A 217 -2.37 -2.94 -16.53
N GLU A 218 -3.27 -3.77 -15.97
CA GLU A 218 -4.70 -3.71 -16.31
C GLU A 218 -5.30 -2.34 -15.98
N LEU A 219 -4.98 -1.79 -14.81
CA LEU A 219 -5.43 -0.45 -14.42
C LEU A 219 -4.81 0.65 -15.29
N TYR A 220 -3.54 0.50 -15.68
CA TYR A 220 -2.87 1.45 -16.56
C TYR A 220 -3.52 1.50 -17.95
N PHE A 221 -3.72 0.34 -18.59
CA PHE A 221 -4.31 0.27 -19.92
C PHE A 221 -5.82 0.50 -19.96
N ALA A 222 -6.52 0.33 -18.83
CA ALA A 222 -7.94 0.66 -18.69
C ALA A 222 -8.20 2.17 -18.46
N ARG A 223 -7.17 2.99 -18.21
CA ARG A 223 -7.35 4.45 -18.13
C ARG A 223 -7.80 5.00 -19.48
N GLY A 224 -9.02 5.54 -19.53
CA GLY A 224 -9.60 6.14 -20.73
C GLY A 224 -10.36 5.19 -21.64
N VAL A 225 -10.31 3.87 -21.41
CA VAL A 225 -11.13 2.87 -22.11
C VAL A 225 -11.60 1.83 -21.11
N ASP A 226 -12.88 1.91 -20.74
CA ASP A 226 -13.52 0.95 -19.87
C ASP A 226 -13.96 -0.28 -20.70
N TYR A 227 -13.05 -1.23 -20.92
CA TYR A 227 -13.36 -2.45 -21.69
C TYR A 227 -14.44 -3.31 -21.02
N LEU A 228 -14.67 -3.13 -19.72
CA LEU A 228 -15.71 -3.84 -18.95
C LEU A 228 -17.08 -3.16 -19.04
N ARG A 229 -17.12 -1.92 -19.55
CA ARG A 229 -18.34 -1.13 -19.66
C ARG A 229 -18.71 -1.02 -21.14
N ASP A 230 -19.63 -1.90 -21.51
CA ASP A 230 -20.41 -1.91 -22.76
C ASP A 230 -19.68 -2.06 -24.11
N LYS A 231 -18.37 -2.34 -24.15
CA LYS A 231 -17.66 -2.63 -25.42
C LYS A 231 -16.82 -3.93 -25.46
N ALA A 232 -16.88 -4.77 -24.43
CA ALA A 232 -16.28 -6.11 -24.52
C ALA A 232 -17.04 -6.94 -25.58
N ALA A 233 -16.31 -7.50 -26.55
CA ALA A 233 -16.89 -8.45 -27.48
C ALA A 233 -17.57 -9.59 -26.70
N PRO A 234 -18.78 -10.06 -27.10
CA PRO A 234 -19.44 -11.18 -26.43
C PRO A 234 -18.56 -12.43 -26.33
N SER A 235 -17.64 -12.63 -27.28
CA SER A 235 -16.59 -13.66 -27.24
C SER A 235 -15.64 -13.49 -26.06
N PHE A 236 -15.18 -12.28 -25.76
CA PHE A 236 -14.29 -11.99 -24.63
C PHE A 236 -14.97 -12.29 -23.29
N VAL A 237 -16.25 -11.93 -23.12
CA VAL A 237 -16.99 -12.26 -21.89
C VAL A 237 -17.18 -13.77 -21.76
N LYS A 238 -17.45 -14.47 -22.87
CA LYS A 238 -17.57 -15.93 -22.90
C LYS A 238 -16.25 -16.62 -22.60
N GLU A 239 -15.14 -16.19 -23.19
CA GLU A 239 -13.79 -16.72 -22.96
C GLU A 239 -13.32 -16.44 -21.54
N ARG A 240 -13.54 -15.24 -21.00
CA ARG A 240 -13.25 -14.91 -19.59
C ARG A 240 -14.05 -15.78 -18.63
N ARG A 241 -15.34 -16.01 -18.91
CA ARG A 241 -16.18 -16.94 -18.12
C ARG A 241 -15.70 -18.38 -18.26
N ALA A 242 -15.28 -18.81 -19.46
CA ALA A 242 -14.75 -20.15 -19.69
C ALA A 242 -13.40 -20.37 -18.99
N MET A 243 -12.52 -19.37 -18.97
CA MET A 243 -11.27 -19.35 -18.20
C MET A 243 -11.55 -19.42 -16.69
N LYS A 244 -12.53 -18.65 -16.19
CA LYS A 244 -12.98 -18.74 -14.79
C LYS A 244 -13.63 -20.08 -14.46
N ALA A 245 -14.22 -20.74 -15.46
CA ALA A 245 -14.89 -22.01 -15.35
C ALA A 245 -14.04 -23.20 -15.84
N ARG A 246 -12.70 -23.04 -15.96
CA ARG A 246 -11.79 -24.15 -16.28
C ARG A 246 -11.94 -25.18 -15.16
N LYS A 247 -12.80 -26.17 -15.41
CA LYS A 247 -13.10 -27.22 -14.45
C LYS A 247 -11.82 -28.02 -14.22
N VAL A 248 -11.58 -28.37 -12.97
CA VAL A 248 -10.54 -29.33 -12.62
C VAL A 248 -10.76 -30.58 -13.48
N PRO A 249 -9.74 -31.05 -14.23
CA PRO A 249 -9.85 -32.28 -15.00
C PRO A 249 -10.25 -33.44 -14.07
N GLU A 250 -11.00 -34.43 -14.56
CA GLU A 250 -11.42 -35.57 -13.73
C GLU A 250 -10.20 -36.35 -13.19
N ASP A 251 -9.12 -36.42 -13.98
CA ASP A 251 -7.84 -37.06 -13.61
C ASP A 251 -6.90 -36.15 -12.78
N GLY A 252 -7.35 -34.94 -12.44
CA GLY A 252 -6.54 -33.93 -11.76
C GLY A 252 -5.64 -33.13 -12.70
N TRP A 253 -4.98 -32.12 -12.15
CA TRP A 253 -4.05 -31.29 -12.89
C TRP A 253 -2.70 -31.99 -13.11
N VAL A 254 -2.11 -31.73 -14.27
CA VAL A 254 -0.80 -32.23 -14.69
C VAL A 254 0.05 -31.02 -15.08
N MET A 255 1.31 -30.99 -14.66
CA MET A 255 2.28 -29.96 -15.02
C MET A 255 2.75 -30.14 -16.48
N SER A 256 3.43 -29.13 -17.03
CA SER A 256 3.95 -29.17 -18.41
C SER A 256 4.98 -30.27 -18.66
N ASP A 257 5.62 -30.79 -17.60
CA ASP A 257 6.56 -31.91 -17.65
C ASP A 257 5.88 -33.29 -17.59
N GLY A 258 4.54 -33.33 -17.53
CA GLY A 258 3.76 -34.56 -17.46
C GLY A 258 3.60 -35.14 -16.06
N THR A 259 4.13 -34.49 -15.02
CA THR A 259 3.96 -34.93 -13.63
C THR A 259 2.65 -34.42 -13.01
N PRO A 260 2.01 -35.17 -12.09
CA PRO A 260 0.78 -34.72 -11.45
C PRO A 260 1.05 -33.52 -10.55
N TRP A 261 0.14 -32.54 -10.56
CA TRP A 261 0.23 -31.38 -9.68
C TRP A 261 0.13 -31.80 -8.20
N PRO A 262 1.10 -31.42 -7.34
CA PRO A 262 1.09 -31.85 -5.94
C PRO A 262 -0.11 -31.32 -5.15
N GLY A 263 -0.70 -30.21 -5.59
CA GLY A 263 -1.88 -29.57 -4.98
C GLY A 263 -3.23 -30.12 -5.46
N ASN A 264 -3.28 -31.24 -6.19
CA ASN A 264 -4.55 -31.81 -6.69
C ASN A 264 -5.59 -32.07 -5.59
N ASN A 265 -5.14 -32.42 -4.38
CA ASN A 265 -5.99 -32.48 -3.20
C ASN A 265 -5.74 -31.26 -2.30
N THR A 266 -6.68 -30.31 -2.31
CA THR A 266 -6.59 -29.06 -1.52
C THR A 266 -6.61 -29.28 0.00
N ARG A 267 -7.02 -30.47 0.47
CA ARG A 267 -7.02 -30.85 1.90
C ARG A 267 -5.81 -31.69 2.30
N ASP A 268 -5.10 -32.27 1.34
CA ASP A 268 -3.93 -33.12 1.56
C ASP A 268 -2.90 -32.91 0.46
N HIS A 269 -1.99 -31.96 0.68
CA HIS A 269 -0.89 -31.69 -0.24
C HIS A 269 0.37 -31.27 0.54
N PRO A 270 1.56 -31.60 0.01
CA PRO A 270 2.82 -31.15 0.60
C PRO A 270 2.99 -29.63 0.47
N ALA A 271 3.88 -29.06 1.27
CA ALA A 271 4.32 -27.68 1.07
C ALA A 271 5.04 -27.53 -0.27
N MET A 272 4.80 -26.41 -0.96
CA MET A 272 5.46 -26.07 -2.22
C MET A 272 6.06 -24.68 -2.10
N ILE A 273 7.33 -24.53 -2.43
CA ILE A 273 8.00 -23.23 -2.50
C ILE A 273 8.72 -23.17 -3.83
N GLN A 274 8.43 -22.13 -4.62
CA GLN A 274 9.05 -21.94 -5.91
C GLN A 274 9.50 -20.50 -6.11
N VAL A 275 10.74 -20.32 -6.56
CA VAL A 275 11.27 -19.02 -6.95
C VAL A 275 10.94 -18.82 -8.43
N LEU A 276 10.02 -17.91 -8.73
CA LEU A 276 9.55 -17.62 -10.08
C LEU A 276 10.39 -16.53 -10.78
N LEU A 277 11.01 -15.64 -10.01
CA LEU A 277 11.87 -14.57 -10.52
C LEU A 277 13.02 -14.32 -9.55
N GLY A 278 14.21 -14.05 -10.10
CA GLY A 278 15.41 -13.74 -9.30
C GLY A 278 16.09 -14.96 -8.69
N HIS A 279 16.01 -16.12 -9.38
CA HIS A 279 16.76 -17.31 -8.99
C HIS A 279 18.26 -17.08 -9.21
N PRO A 280 19.16 -17.50 -8.31
CA PRO A 280 20.61 -17.33 -8.50
C PRO A 280 21.13 -17.96 -9.81
N GLY A 281 20.48 -19.03 -10.29
CA GLY A 281 20.79 -19.68 -11.57
C GLY A 281 20.31 -18.93 -12.83
N ASP A 282 19.40 -17.96 -12.71
CA ASP A 282 18.89 -17.19 -13.85
C ASP A 282 19.95 -16.27 -14.47
N GLN A 283 21.05 -15.99 -13.75
CA GLN A 283 22.14 -15.18 -14.25
C GLN A 283 23.01 -15.90 -15.30
N VAL A 284 22.88 -17.23 -15.45
CA VAL A 284 23.82 -18.04 -16.23
C VAL A 284 23.24 -18.55 -17.56
N HIS A 285 21.91 -18.69 -17.69
CA HIS A 285 21.35 -19.56 -18.74
C HIS A 285 20.77 -18.92 -20.00
N HIS A 286 20.74 -17.59 -20.16
CA HIS A 286 20.29 -17.01 -21.42
C HIS A 286 21.16 -15.83 -21.86
N GLY A 287 22.04 -16.10 -22.81
CA GLY A 287 22.83 -15.12 -23.58
C GLY A 287 22.00 -14.24 -24.50
N VAL A 288 20.89 -13.69 -24.00
CA VAL A 288 20.13 -12.65 -24.67
C VAL A 288 20.03 -11.50 -23.68
N TYR A 289 20.87 -10.51 -23.90
CA TYR A 289 20.77 -9.19 -23.30
C TYR A 289 19.42 -8.56 -23.75
N TRP A 290 18.34 -8.78 -23.01
CA TRP A 290 17.16 -7.91 -23.12
C TRP A 290 17.45 -6.64 -22.33
N PHE A 291 17.71 -5.57 -23.09
CA PHE A 291 17.77 -4.15 -22.72
C PHE A 291 17.94 -3.83 -21.23
N THR A 292 19.16 -3.36 -20.92
CA THR A 292 19.65 -2.85 -19.62
C THR A 292 19.76 -3.91 -18.54
N GLY A 293 20.97 -4.05 -17.95
CA GLY A 293 21.30 -4.96 -16.84
C GLY A 293 20.59 -4.61 -15.53
N ASN A 294 19.27 -4.43 -15.59
CA ASN A 294 18.42 -4.06 -14.48
C ASN A 294 17.92 -5.33 -13.81
N GLU A 295 18.39 -5.54 -12.60
CA GLU A 295 17.91 -6.62 -11.76
C GLU A 295 16.42 -6.46 -11.45
N LEU A 296 15.74 -7.59 -11.35
CA LEU A 296 14.33 -7.67 -10.99
C LEU A 296 14.20 -8.15 -9.54
N PRO A 297 13.20 -7.65 -8.80
CA PRO A 297 12.89 -8.16 -7.46
C PRO A 297 12.60 -9.66 -7.50
N ARG A 298 12.87 -10.34 -6.39
CA ARG A 298 12.56 -11.77 -6.28
C ARG A 298 11.06 -11.99 -6.19
N LEU A 299 10.55 -13.01 -6.87
CA LEU A 299 9.16 -13.47 -6.75
C LEU A 299 9.14 -14.92 -6.27
N LEU A 300 8.45 -15.17 -5.16
CA LEU A 300 8.34 -16.48 -4.54
C LEU A 300 6.88 -16.90 -4.43
N TYR A 301 6.56 -18.07 -4.95
CA TYR A 301 5.29 -18.76 -4.72
C TYR A 301 5.43 -19.69 -3.53
N VAL A 302 4.46 -19.66 -2.62
CA VAL A 302 4.43 -20.49 -1.41
C VAL A 302 3.03 -21.08 -1.23
N SER A 303 2.93 -22.41 -1.28
CA SER A 303 1.78 -23.17 -0.79
C SER A 303 2.17 -23.89 0.48
N ARG A 304 1.34 -23.79 1.51
CA ARG A 304 1.59 -24.45 2.80
C ARG A 304 1.20 -25.92 2.70
N GLU A 305 1.82 -26.76 3.52
CA GLU A 305 1.34 -28.13 3.69
C GLU A 305 -0.04 -28.12 4.36
N LYS A 306 -0.93 -28.98 3.86
CA LYS A 306 -2.23 -29.27 4.47
C LYS A 306 -2.39 -30.76 4.61
N LYS A 307 -2.95 -31.18 5.75
CA LYS A 307 -3.24 -32.58 6.08
C LYS A 307 -4.63 -32.72 6.68
N PRO A 308 -5.36 -33.80 6.35
CA PRO A 308 -6.64 -34.08 6.97
C PRO A 308 -6.45 -34.29 8.48
N GLY A 309 -7.37 -33.77 9.30
CA GLY A 309 -7.28 -33.83 10.76
C GLY A 309 -6.46 -32.71 11.41
N PHE A 310 -5.76 -31.88 10.63
CA PHE A 310 -5.07 -30.70 11.14
C PHE A 310 -5.88 -29.44 10.89
N GLN A 311 -6.20 -28.71 11.96
CA GLN A 311 -6.88 -27.43 11.84
C GLN A 311 -5.93 -26.39 11.26
N HIS A 312 -6.33 -25.77 10.15
CA HIS A 312 -5.58 -24.67 9.54
C HIS A 312 -6.33 -23.36 9.71
N HIS A 313 -5.63 -22.33 10.18
CA HIS A 313 -6.08 -20.96 10.03
C HIS A 313 -5.78 -20.52 8.60
N THR A 314 -6.78 -19.94 7.92
CA THR A 314 -6.68 -19.47 6.53
C THR A 314 -5.68 -18.31 6.44
N LYS A 315 -6.15 -17.06 6.40
CA LYS A 315 -5.29 -15.89 6.23
C LYS A 315 -4.23 -15.73 7.32
N ALA A 316 -4.59 -15.96 8.58
CA ALA A 316 -3.65 -15.86 9.70
C ALA A 316 -2.53 -16.93 9.62
N GLY A 317 -2.86 -18.16 9.21
CA GLY A 317 -1.87 -19.21 9.04
C GLY A 317 -0.98 -18.98 7.82
N ALA A 318 -1.54 -18.47 6.72
CA ALA A 318 -0.82 -18.09 5.52
C ALA A 318 0.24 -17.03 5.81
N LEU A 319 -0.17 -15.93 6.45
CA LEU A 319 0.74 -14.83 6.81
C LEU A 319 1.84 -15.28 7.77
N ASN A 320 1.51 -16.07 8.79
CA ASN A 320 2.51 -16.59 9.73
C ASN A 320 3.51 -17.53 9.07
N ALA A 321 3.08 -18.35 8.10
CA ALA A 321 4.00 -19.19 7.35
C ALA A 321 4.90 -18.35 6.43
N LEU A 322 4.33 -17.36 5.73
CA LEU A 322 5.10 -16.45 4.89
C LEU A 322 6.17 -15.71 5.69
N LEU A 323 5.86 -15.23 6.90
CA LEU A 323 6.85 -14.60 7.78
C LEU A 323 8.02 -15.54 8.10
N ARG A 324 7.75 -16.83 8.36
CA ARG A 324 8.80 -17.82 8.62
C ARG A 324 9.63 -18.11 7.37
N VAL A 325 9.00 -18.20 6.21
CA VAL A 325 9.69 -18.43 4.93
C VAL A 325 10.53 -17.21 4.54
N SER A 326 10.00 -15.99 4.68
CA SER A 326 10.73 -14.74 4.46
C SER A 326 11.95 -14.64 5.38
N ALA A 327 11.81 -14.93 6.67
CA ALA A 327 12.93 -14.91 7.62
C ALA A 327 14.08 -15.85 7.24
N LEU A 328 13.79 -16.97 6.57
CA LEU A 328 14.80 -17.93 6.12
C LEU A 328 15.43 -17.57 4.77
N LEU A 329 14.65 -17.02 3.83
CA LEU A 329 15.09 -16.84 2.45
C LEU A 329 15.71 -15.46 2.17
N THR A 330 15.15 -14.39 2.75
CA THR A 330 15.59 -13.00 2.49
C THR A 330 15.88 -12.22 3.75
N ASN A 331 15.20 -12.56 4.85
CA ASN A 331 15.27 -11.89 6.15
C ASN A 331 15.10 -10.36 5.99
N GLY A 332 13.99 -9.94 5.36
CA GLY A 332 13.62 -8.55 5.17
C GLY A 332 13.60 -7.76 6.48
N SER A 333 14.18 -6.56 6.48
CA SER A 333 14.13 -5.66 7.66
C SER A 333 12.70 -5.18 7.93
N TYR A 334 11.90 -5.05 6.88
CA TYR A 334 10.50 -4.67 6.94
C TYR A 334 9.64 -5.66 6.16
N VAL A 335 8.41 -5.85 6.63
CA VAL A 335 7.41 -6.67 5.96
C VAL A 335 6.21 -5.79 5.64
N LEU A 336 5.79 -5.80 4.38
CA LEU A 336 4.57 -5.15 3.91
C LEU A 336 3.54 -6.23 3.58
N ASN A 337 2.33 -6.09 4.11
CA ASN A 337 1.23 -7.01 3.82
C ASN A 337 0.25 -6.34 2.86
N CYS A 338 -0.09 -7.03 1.77
CA CYS A 338 -1.01 -6.57 0.73
C CYS A 338 -2.37 -7.27 0.80
#